data_AF-A0A3D3XMG3-F1
#
_entry.id   AF-A0A3D3XMG3-F1
#
_cell.length_a   1.000
_cell.length_b   1.000
_cell.length_c   1.000
_cell.angle_alpha   90.00
_cell.angle_beta   90.00
_cell.angle_gamma   90.00
#
_symmetry.space_group_name_H-M   'P 1'
#
loop_
_entity.id
_entity.type
_entity.pdbx_description
1 polymer ?
#
loop_
_entity_poly.entity_id
_entity_poly.type
_entity_poly.pdbx_seq_one_letter_code
_entity_poly.pdbx_strand_id
1 'polypeptide(L)'
;LNDTVVVFDRIRENLGNRKANFEAGVNKSLNQTLSRTFNTSLTTFFVLLVIFLFGGEVIRGFMFALLVGVLVGTYSSLFIATPVMFDASKKN
;
A
#
# COMPACT_ATOMS: atom_id res chain seq x y z
N LEU A 1 6.36 10.87 24.71
CA LEU A 1 5.99 12.21 25.25
C LEU A 1 6.51 13.33 24.36
N ASN A 2 7.81 13.33 24.00
CA ASN A 2 8.37 14.36 23.13
C ASN A 2 7.89 14.26 21.66
N ASP A 3 7.67 13.03 21.15
CA ASP A 3 7.20 12.81 19.77
C ASP A 3 5.79 13.39 19.52
N THR A 4 4.94 13.39 20.53
CA THR A 4 3.58 13.93 20.42
C THR A 4 3.61 15.45 20.23
N VAL A 5 4.53 16.15 20.92
CA VAL A 5 4.68 17.61 20.79
C VAL A 5 5.20 17.98 19.40
N VAL A 6 6.19 17.25 18.89
CA VAL A 6 6.74 17.47 17.53
C VAL A 6 5.67 17.21 16.46
N VAL A 7 4.82 16.20 16.64
CA VAL A 7 3.71 15.90 15.72
C VAL A 7 2.65 17.00 15.75
N PHE A 8 2.26 17.50 16.92
CA PHE A 8 1.29 18.60 17.02
C PHE A 8 1.82 19.91 16.44
N ASP A 9 3.11 20.21 16.61
CA ASP A 9 3.72 21.41 16.05
C ASP A 9 3.80 21.34 14.52
N ARG A 10 4.10 20.16 13.98
CA ARG A 10 4.19 19.94 12.53
C ARG A 10 2.83 19.95 11.83
N ILE A 11 1.76 19.60 12.55
CA ILE A 11 0.37 19.78 12.07
C ILE A 11 0.03 21.27 12.02
N ARG A 12 0.42 22.05 13.03
CA ARG A 12 0.15 23.49 13.11
C ARG A 12 0.91 24.29 12.04
N GLU A 13 2.14 23.88 11.71
CA GLU A 13 2.96 24.46 10.66
C GLU A 13 2.37 24.21 9.26
N ASN A 14 1.83 23.01 9.01
CA ASN A 14 1.23 22.66 7.72
C ASN A 14 -0.15 23.29 7.47
N LEU A 15 -0.90 23.66 8.51
CA LEU A 15 -2.17 24.40 8.34
C LEU A 15 -1.98 25.84 7.84
N GLY A 16 -0.77 26.41 7.95
CA GLY A 16 -0.45 27.78 7.53
C GLY A 16 -0.19 27.96 6.02
N ASN A 17 0.19 26.91 5.30
CA ASN A 17 0.61 27.02 3.90
C ASN A 17 -0.44 26.48 2.92
N ARG A 18 -1.33 27.41 2.54
CA ARG A 18 -2.02 27.54 1.24
C ARG A 18 -2.55 26.25 0.58
N LYS A 19 -3.86 26.13 0.73
CA LYS A 19 -4.86 25.45 -0.11
C LYS A 19 -4.75 25.73 -1.63
N ALA A 20 -3.67 25.31 -2.28
CA ALA A 20 -3.61 25.30 -3.75
C ALA A 20 -3.18 23.90 -4.21
N ASN A 21 -4.13 23.16 -4.79
CA ASN A 21 -3.97 21.86 -5.46
C ASN A 21 -3.71 20.63 -4.58
N PHE A 22 -4.25 20.60 -3.36
CA PHE A 22 -4.17 19.43 -2.47
C PHE A 22 -4.78 18.17 -3.13
N GLU A 23 -5.93 18.30 -3.80
CA GLU A 23 -6.58 17.17 -4.51
C GLU A 23 -5.75 16.63 -5.67
N ALA A 24 -5.17 17.50 -6.52
CA ALA A 24 -4.37 17.07 -7.66
C ALA A 24 -3.05 16.42 -7.21
N GLY A 25 -2.45 16.94 -6.13
CA GLY A 25 -1.27 16.35 -5.49
C GLY A 25 -1.58 14.98 -4.87
N VAL A 26 -2.66 14.89 -4.09
CA VAL A 26 -3.10 13.63 -3.46
C VAL A 26 -3.44 12.58 -4.51
N ASN A 27 -4.22 12.91 -5.55
CA ASN A 27 -4.59 11.96 -6.60
C ASN A 27 -3.35 11.44 -7.37
N LYS A 28 -2.39 12.32 -7.68
CA LYS A 28 -1.14 11.94 -8.36
C LYS A 28 -0.25 11.05 -7.47
N SER A 29 -0.09 11.42 -6.21
CA SER A 29 0.65 10.63 -5.21
C SER A 29 -0.03 9.29 -4.93
N LEU A 30 -1.35 9.25 -4.97
CA LEU A 30 -2.13 8.02 -4.81
C LEU A 30 -1.87 7.08 -5.98
N ASN A 31 -2.04 7.56 -7.22
CA ASN A 31 -1.84 6.74 -8.41
C ASN A 31 -0.39 6.23 -8.53
N GLN A 32 0.60 7.06 -8.17
CA GLN A 32 2.01 6.62 -8.13
C GLN A 32 2.26 5.55 -7.06
N THR A 33 1.74 5.75 -5.85
CA THR A 33 1.89 4.77 -4.76
C THR A 33 1.18 3.48 -5.12
N LEU A 34 -0.06 3.55 -5.62
CA LEU A 34 -0.86 2.39 -6.00
C LEU A 34 -0.21 1.60 -7.12
N SER A 35 0.26 2.27 -8.18
CA SER A 35 0.97 1.63 -9.30
C SER A 35 2.26 0.95 -8.82
N ARG A 36 3.02 1.59 -7.91
CA ARG A 36 4.23 0.99 -7.35
C ARG A 36 3.89 -0.26 -6.53
N THR A 37 2.93 -0.16 -5.62
CA THR A 37 2.52 -1.27 -4.76
C THR A 37 1.98 -2.43 -5.60
N PHE A 38 1.14 -2.14 -6.60
CA PHE A 38 0.61 -3.16 -7.52
C PHE A 38 1.73 -3.90 -8.25
N ASN A 39 2.71 -3.16 -8.80
CA ASN A 39 3.80 -3.77 -9.56
C ASN A 39 4.72 -4.62 -8.66
N THR A 40 4.99 -4.19 -7.42
CA THR A 40 5.77 -4.96 -6.45
C THR A 40 5.02 -6.20 -5.96
N SER A 41 3.71 -6.11 -5.71
CA SER A 41 2.86 -7.27 -5.35
C SER A 41 2.75 -8.30 -6.48
N LEU A 42 2.61 -7.85 -7.72
CA LEU A 42 2.52 -8.72 -8.89
C LEU A 42 3.84 -9.49 -9.12
N THR A 43 4.96 -8.79 -9.02
CA THR A 43 6.29 -9.41 -9.20
C THR A 43 6.60 -10.42 -8.09
N THR A 44 6.28 -10.11 -6.83
CA THR A 44 6.42 -11.09 -5.73
C THR A 44 5.51 -12.29 -5.90
N PHE A 45 4.26 -12.11 -6.34
CA PHE A 45 3.36 -13.22 -6.66
C PHE A 45 3.95 -14.13 -7.75
N PHE A 46 4.48 -13.56 -8.84
CA PHE A 46 5.12 -14.33 -9.91
C PHE A 46 6.34 -15.12 -9.41
N VAL A 47 7.20 -14.51 -8.59
CA VAL A 47 8.36 -15.19 -8.01
C VAL A 47 7.93 -16.36 -7.13
N LEU A 48 6.93 -16.17 -6.26
CA LEU A 48 6.42 -17.24 -5.41
C LEU A 48 5.78 -18.36 -6.22
N LEU A 49 5.09 -18.03 -7.32
CA LEU A 49 4.47 -19.01 -8.21
C LEU A 49 5.52 -19.86 -8.94
N VAL A 50 6.60 -19.26 -9.43
CA VAL A 50 7.73 -19.99 -10.04
C VAL A 50 8.38 -20.92 -9.01
N ILE A 51 8.67 -20.43 -7.81
CA ILE A 51 9.27 -21.27 -6.76
C ILE A 51 8.29 -22.35 -6.29
N PHE A 52 6.97 -22.12 -6.31
CA PHE A 52 5.99 -23.15 -5.96
C PHE A 52 5.90 -24.28 -7.00
N LEU A 53 6.07 -23.95 -8.29
CA LEU A 53 6.04 -24.92 -9.39
C LEU A 53 7.36 -25.69 -9.52
N PHE A 54 8.49 -25.01 -9.38
CA PHE A 54 9.84 -25.59 -9.56
C PHE A 54 10.57 -25.92 -8.26
N GLY A 55 10.03 -25.53 -7.11
CA GLY A 55 10.61 -25.79 -5.80
C GLY A 55 10.36 -27.23 -5.34
N GLY A 56 11.33 -27.78 -4.61
CA GLY A 56 11.24 -29.14 -4.06
C GLY A 56 10.14 -29.28 -3.00
N GLU A 57 9.74 -30.52 -2.73
CA GLU A 57 8.63 -30.84 -1.80
C GLU A 57 8.79 -30.25 -0.40
N VAL A 58 10.03 -30.14 0.10
CA VAL A 58 10.34 -29.63 1.44
C VAL A 58 9.86 -28.19 1.64
N ILE A 59 9.97 -27.34 0.62
CA ILE A 59 9.58 -25.91 0.72
C ILE A 59 8.15 -25.65 0.24
N ARG A 60 7.49 -26.65 -0.37
CA ARG A 60 6.21 -26.45 -1.04
C ARG A 60 5.10 -26.03 -0.08
N GLY A 61 5.08 -26.56 1.14
CA GLY A 61 4.13 -26.16 2.20
C GLY A 61 4.36 -24.73 2.69
N PHE A 62 5.62 -24.32 2.84
CA PHE A 62 5.98 -22.94 3.20
C PHE A 62 5.60 -21.95 2.10
N MET A 63 5.90 -22.30 0.85
CA MET A 63 5.54 -21.51 -0.32
C MET A 63 4.03 -21.38 -0.51
N PHE A 64 3.26 -22.43 -0.21
CA PHE A 64 1.80 -22.38 -0.23
C PHE A 64 1.25 -21.37 0.80
N ALA A 65 1.78 -21.37 2.03
CA ALA A 65 1.39 -20.40 3.05
C ALA A 65 1.70 -18.96 2.63
N LEU A 66 2.89 -18.72 2.04
CA LEU A 66 3.25 -17.41 1.49
C LEU A 66 2.37 -17.00 0.30
N LEU A 67 2.03 -17.92 -0.59
CA LEU A 67 1.17 -17.66 -1.75
C LEU A 67 -0.24 -17.22 -1.30
N VAL A 68 -0.81 -17.92 -0.33
CA VAL A 68 -2.11 -17.55 0.27
C VAL A 68 -2.01 -16.20 0.97
N GLY A 69 -0.94 -15.96 1.74
CA GLY A 69 -0.71 -14.68 2.42
C GLY A 69 -0.60 -13.50 1.45
N VAL A 70 0.14 -13.67 0.35
CA VAL A 70 0.27 -12.64 -0.70
C VAL A 70 -1.05 -12.44 -1.44
N LEU A 71 -1.82 -13.49 -1.73
CA LEU A 71 -3.14 -13.36 -2.35
C LEU A 71 -4.11 -12.56 -1.47
N VAL A 72 -4.21 -12.91 -0.17
CA VAL A 72 -5.08 -12.21 0.78
C VAL A 72 -4.59 -10.77 1.02
N GLY A 73 -3.29 -10.57 1.19
CA GLY A 73 -2.70 -9.24 1.41
C GLY A 73 -2.80 -8.31 0.19
N THR A 74 -2.62 -8.85 -1.01
CA THR A 74 -2.77 -8.10 -2.27
C THR A 74 -4.23 -7.79 -2.53
N TYR A 75 -5.15 -8.74 -2.30
CA TYR A 75 -6.58 -8.49 -2.39
C TYR A 75 -7.04 -7.43 -1.39
N SER A 76 -6.63 -7.53 -0.12
CA SER A 76 -6.93 -6.53 0.91
C SER A 76 -6.39 -5.15 0.52
N SER A 77 -5.17 -5.05 0.02
CA SER A 77 -4.59 -3.76 -0.36
C SER A 77 -5.25 -3.15 -1.60
N LEU A 78 -5.58 -3.97 -2.61
CA LEU A 78 -6.18 -3.47 -3.85
C LEU A 78 -7.68 -3.20 -3.72
N PHE A 79 -8.43 -4.04 -3.01
CA PHE A 79 -9.90 -3.94 -2.92
C PHE A 79 -10.40 -3.24 -1.66
N ILE A 80 -9.59 -3.10 -0.61
CA ILE A 80 -9.99 -2.38 0.60
C ILE A 80 -9.25 -1.04 0.67
N ALA A 81 -7.92 -1.01 0.53
CA ALA A 81 -7.19 0.25 0.68
C ALA A 81 -7.46 1.24 -0.47
N THR A 82 -7.60 0.78 -1.72
CA THR A 82 -7.90 1.66 -2.86
C THR A 82 -9.25 2.38 -2.74
N PRO A 83 -10.39 1.70 -2.49
CA PRO A 83 -11.67 2.39 -2.31
C PRO A 83 -11.76 3.14 -0.99
N VAL A 84 -11.19 2.64 0.12
CA VAL A 84 -11.16 3.38 1.40
C VAL A 84 -10.41 4.69 1.26
N MET A 85 -9.31 4.71 0.50
CA MET A 85 -8.57 5.95 0.24
C MET A 85 -9.31 6.86 -0.76
N PHE A 86 -9.92 6.29 -1.81
CA PHE A 86 -10.79 7.04 -2.72
C PHE A 86 -11.94 7.75 -1.97
N ASP A 87 -12.58 7.05 -1.02
CA ASP A 87 -13.66 7.59 -0.20
C ASP A 87 -13.16 8.64 0.82
N ALA A 88 -11.96 8.43 1.38
CA ALA A 88 -11.29 9.43 2.22
C ALA A 88 -10.90 10.70 1.44
N SER A 89 -10.58 10.57 0.15
CA SER A 89 -10.31 11.71 -0.74
C SER A 89 -11.57 12.47 -1.15
N LYS A 90 -12.75 11.83 -1.13
CA LYS A 90 -14.04 12.44 -1.51
C LYS A 90 -14.70 13.24 -0.37
N LYS A 91 -14.18 13.13 0.86
CA LYS A 91 -14.74 13.79 2.06
C LYS A 91 -14.14 15.17 2.38
N ASN A 92 -13.40 15.78 1.45
CA ASN A 92 -12.97 17.18 1.51
C ASN A 92 -13.38 17.92 0.23
#